data_AF-A0A0M4FQ81-F1
#
_entry.id   AF-A0A0M4FQ81-F1
#
_cell.length_a   1.000
_cell.length_b   1.000
_cell.length_c   1.000
_cell.angle_alpha   90.00
_cell.angle_beta   90.00
_cell.angle_gamma   90.00
#
_symmetry.space_group_name_H-M   'P 1'
#
loop_
_entity.id
_entity.type
_entity.pdbx_description
1 polymer ?
#
loop_
_entity_poly.entity_id
_entity_poly.type
_entity_poly.pdbx_seq_one_letter_code
_entity_poly.pdbx_strand_id
1 'polypeptide(L)'
;MKLTLATNEEVNVLYSQFKKFNVHLLEEPHKLFKHIGIMDVYNRVLTEEEANKLLGFKRHHIKHGYKFLNTFRQLFDLENDTVYVHLNKSGLSKDSFKHLLESLKREEARLFRKLFSIKKGIYKVDDEEALNFLVHLSVNELYFTNFLFPSFETVILGNYDLSFPVYSKTMIGFQRCKEIIEQNGLFIRMYGE
;
A
#
# COMPACT_ATOMS: atom_id res chain seq x y z
N MET A 1 -16.01 -1.82 -9.61
CA MET A 1 -15.13 -1.05 -8.72
C MET A 1 -15.91 -0.17 -7.76
N LYS A 2 -15.89 -0.49 -6.46
CA LYS A 2 -16.58 0.26 -5.41
C LYS A 2 -15.65 0.58 -4.24
N LEU A 3 -15.69 1.83 -3.77
CA LEU A 3 -15.08 2.26 -2.51
C LEU A 3 -16.05 3.20 -1.82
N THR A 4 -16.16 3.07 -0.50
CA THR A 4 -17.01 3.94 0.31
C THR A 4 -16.15 4.76 1.26
N LEU A 5 -16.64 5.95 1.63
CA LEU A 5 -15.96 6.77 2.61
C LEU A 5 -16.14 6.12 3.98
N ALA A 6 -15.06 5.92 4.73
CA ALA A 6 -15.15 5.35 6.06
C ALA A 6 -16.00 6.27 6.97
N THR A 7 -16.84 5.67 7.80
CA THR A 7 -17.67 6.40 8.77
C THR A 7 -16.77 7.03 9.84
N ASN A 8 -17.30 8.01 10.58
CA ASN A 8 -16.53 8.61 11.67
C ASN A 8 -16.20 7.59 12.77
N GLU A 9 -17.08 6.60 13.00
CA GLU A 9 -16.86 5.52 13.96
C GLU A 9 -15.71 4.61 13.51
N GLU A 10 -15.74 4.14 12.25
CA GLU A 10 -14.67 3.34 11.66
C GLU A 10 -13.32 4.12 11.72
N VAL A 11 -13.33 5.40 11.37
CA VAL A 11 -12.14 6.25 11.45
C VAL A 11 -11.63 6.38 12.89
N ASN A 12 -12.50 6.51 13.89
CA ASN A 12 -12.10 6.58 15.29
C ASN A 12 -11.49 5.27 15.79
N VAL A 13 -12.05 4.12 15.39
CA VAL A 13 -11.47 2.81 15.69
C VAL A 13 -10.09 2.68 15.09
N LEU A 14 -9.94 2.96 13.79
CA LEU A 14 -8.66 2.96 13.09
C LEU A 14 -7.66 3.92 13.74
N TYR A 15 -8.10 5.11 14.16
CA TYR A 15 -7.24 6.08 14.82
C TYR A 15 -6.78 5.59 16.19
N SER A 16 -7.68 4.97 16.96
CA SER A 16 -7.33 4.41 18.27
C SER A 16 -6.26 3.32 18.13
N GLN A 17 -6.34 2.53 17.06
CA GLN A 17 -5.42 1.45 16.74
C GLN A 17 -4.11 1.96 16.16
N PHE A 18 -4.12 2.73 15.07
CA PHE A 18 -2.91 3.13 14.34
C PHE A 18 -2.29 4.46 14.77
N LYS A 19 -3.02 5.29 15.52
CA LYS A 19 -2.64 6.64 16.01
C LYS A 19 -2.38 7.70 14.93
N LYS A 20 -1.94 7.33 13.72
CA LYS A 20 -1.68 8.26 12.61
C LYS A 20 -1.90 7.55 11.27
N PHE A 21 -2.48 8.25 10.30
CA PHE A 21 -2.76 7.70 8.95
C PHE A 21 -1.73 8.11 7.89
N ASN A 22 -1.06 9.26 8.10
CA ASN A 22 0.09 9.69 7.32
C ASN A 22 1.36 8.95 7.75
N VAL A 23 1.30 7.62 7.74
CA VAL A 23 2.35 6.73 8.23
C VAL A 23 3.64 6.87 7.41
N HIS A 24 3.51 7.12 6.10
CA HIS A 24 4.62 7.46 5.20
C HIS A 24 5.38 8.76 5.55
N LEU A 25 4.82 9.63 6.41
CA LEU A 25 5.47 10.88 6.85
C LEU A 25 6.06 10.74 8.26
N LEU A 26 6.16 9.53 8.80
CA LEU A 26 6.80 9.29 10.09
C LEU A 26 8.33 9.28 9.91
N GLU A 27 9.01 10.18 10.61
CA GLU A 27 10.48 10.17 10.70
C GLU A 27 10.97 8.94 11.48
N GLU A 28 10.24 8.56 12.53
CA GLU A 28 10.60 7.46 13.44
C GLU A 28 9.44 6.46 13.57
N PRO A 29 9.17 5.63 12.53
CA PRO A 29 8.06 4.68 12.55
C PRO A 29 8.16 3.66 13.70
N HIS A 30 9.37 3.35 14.15
CA HIS A 30 9.64 2.42 15.26
C HIS A 30 9.04 2.87 16.61
N LYS A 31 8.74 4.16 16.79
CA LYS A 31 8.04 4.66 18.00
C LYS A 31 6.58 4.24 18.06
N LEU A 32 5.96 3.96 16.91
CA LEU A 32 4.54 3.58 16.81
C LEU A 32 4.34 2.10 16.44
N PHE A 33 5.29 1.52 15.72
CA PHE A 33 5.25 0.15 15.23
C PHE A 33 6.47 -0.62 15.72
N LYS A 34 6.24 -1.73 16.42
CA LYS A 34 7.31 -2.53 17.03
C LYS A 34 7.96 -3.49 16.03
N HIS A 35 7.26 -3.79 14.94
CA HIS A 35 7.71 -4.75 13.93
C HIS A 35 7.63 -4.07 12.57
N ILE A 36 8.81 -3.86 11.97
CA ILE A 36 8.96 -3.11 10.73
C ILE A 36 9.77 -3.95 9.77
N GLY A 37 9.26 -4.08 8.55
CA GLY A 37 9.98 -4.68 7.45
C GLY A 37 9.66 -4.00 6.13
N ILE A 38 10.30 -4.50 5.07
CA ILE A 38 10.10 -4.06 3.69
C ILE A 38 9.77 -5.29 2.87
N MET A 39 8.53 -5.36 2.36
CA MET A 39 8.12 -6.33 1.37
C MET A 39 8.80 -6.00 0.04
N ASP A 40 9.53 -6.96 -0.51
CA ASP A 40 10.46 -6.72 -1.60
C ASP A 40 10.56 -7.96 -2.51
N VAL A 41 10.99 -7.74 -3.75
CA VAL A 41 11.37 -8.80 -4.69
C VAL A 41 12.70 -9.44 -4.27
N TYR A 42 13.56 -8.68 -3.59
CA TYR A 42 14.90 -9.10 -3.19
C TYR A 42 14.98 -9.34 -1.68
N ASN A 43 15.67 -10.41 -1.29
CA ASN A 43 15.90 -10.76 0.12
C ASN A 43 17.04 -9.96 0.78
N ARG A 44 17.67 -9.05 0.04
CA ARG A 44 18.77 -8.19 0.51
C ARG A 44 18.66 -6.80 -0.10
N VAL A 45 19.41 -5.86 0.46
CA VAL A 45 19.62 -4.56 -0.17
C VAL A 45 20.41 -4.76 -1.47
N LEU A 46 19.97 -4.10 -2.53
CA LEU A 46 20.67 -4.10 -3.81
C LEU A 46 21.92 -3.24 -3.73
N THR A 47 22.96 -3.60 -4.49
CA THR A 47 24.08 -2.68 -4.70
C THR A 47 23.62 -1.50 -5.54
N GLU A 48 24.36 -0.39 -5.48
CA GLU A 48 24.06 0.79 -6.31
C GLU A 48 24.00 0.44 -7.80
N GLU A 49 24.89 -0.42 -8.27
CA GLU A 49 24.91 -0.88 -9.67
C GLU A 49 23.64 -1.70 -10.02
N GLU A 50 23.18 -2.56 -9.11
CA GLU A 50 21.95 -3.32 -9.30
C GLU A 50 20.72 -2.44 -9.29
N ALA A 51 20.65 -1.47 -8.36
CA ALA A 51 19.57 -0.49 -8.29
C ALA A 51 19.54 0.39 -9.54
N ASN A 52 20.69 0.86 -10.02
CA ASN A 52 20.80 1.65 -11.25
C ASN A 52 20.32 0.88 -12.49
N LYS A 53 20.47 -0.44 -12.52
CA LYS A 53 19.93 -1.28 -13.61
C LYS A 53 18.40 -1.40 -13.58
N LEU A 54 17.76 -1.11 -12.45
CA LEU A 54 16.30 -1.10 -12.32
C LEU A 54 15.70 0.25 -12.75
N LEU A 55 16.44 1.35 -12.61
CA LEU A 55 16.02 2.68 -13.04
C LEU A 55 15.71 2.68 -14.55
N GLY A 56 14.46 2.99 -14.90
CA GLY A 56 13.96 3.03 -16.28
C GLY A 56 13.51 1.67 -16.84
N PHE A 57 13.65 0.58 -16.09
CA PHE A 57 13.28 -0.75 -16.54
C PHE A 57 11.81 -1.06 -16.19
N LYS A 58 10.86 -0.54 -16.99
CA LYS A 58 9.41 -0.86 -16.85
C LYS A 58 9.12 -2.38 -16.75
N ARG A 59 10.04 -3.23 -17.23
CA ARG A 59 9.94 -4.68 -17.12
C ARG A 59 10.00 -5.18 -15.68
N HIS A 60 10.61 -4.46 -14.72
CA HIS A 60 10.65 -4.91 -13.32
C HIS A 60 9.23 -4.96 -12.73
N HIS A 61 8.47 -3.86 -12.85
CA HIS A 61 7.07 -3.80 -12.42
C HIS A 61 6.19 -4.81 -13.15
N ILE A 62 6.36 -4.96 -14.46
CA ILE A 62 5.61 -5.95 -15.25
C ILE A 62 5.91 -7.39 -14.81
N LYS A 63 7.19 -7.68 -14.51
CA LYS A 63 7.65 -9.03 -14.16
C LYS A 63 7.22 -9.44 -12.75
N HIS A 64 7.16 -8.50 -11.81
CA HIS A 64 6.99 -8.82 -10.39
C HIS A 64 5.70 -8.29 -9.77
N GLY A 65 5.03 -7.30 -10.38
CA GLY A 65 3.86 -6.64 -9.83
C GLY A 65 2.69 -7.58 -9.52
N TYR A 66 2.54 -8.67 -10.28
CA TYR A 66 1.50 -9.68 -10.01
C TYR A 66 1.68 -10.36 -8.64
N LYS A 67 2.91 -10.49 -8.15
CA LYS A 67 3.19 -11.07 -6.83
C LYS A 67 2.61 -10.19 -5.72
N PHE A 68 2.81 -8.88 -5.83
CA PHE A 68 2.23 -7.89 -4.91
C PHE A 68 0.71 -7.95 -4.96
N LEU A 69 0.14 -7.97 -6.16
CA LEU A 69 -1.31 -8.10 -6.35
C LEU A 69 -1.87 -9.34 -5.64
N ASN A 70 -1.22 -10.50 -5.82
CA ASN A 70 -1.64 -11.75 -5.18
C ASN A 70 -1.50 -11.70 -3.65
N THR A 71 -0.41 -11.12 -3.13
CA THR A 71 -0.24 -10.90 -1.69
C THR A 71 -1.38 -10.07 -1.11
N PHE A 72 -1.73 -8.95 -1.75
CA PHE A 72 -2.81 -8.08 -1.29
C PHE A 72 -4.18 -8.76 -1.35
N ARG A 73 -4.46 -9.56 -2.38
CA ARG A 73 -5.69 -10.36 -2.46
C ARG A 73 -5.79 -11.36 -1.31
N GLN A 74 -4.73 -12.12 -1.04
CA GLN A 74 -4.74 -13.09 0.06
C GLN A 74 -4.88 -12.41 1.44
N LEU A 75 -4.23 -11.26 1.63
CA LEU A 75 -4.40 -10.47 2.86
C LEU A 75 -5.84 -9.95 3.01
N PHE A 76 -6.47 -9.56 1.89
CA PHE A 76 -7.85 -9.08 1.87
C PHE A 76 -8.86 -10.17 2.21
N ASP A 77 -8.70 -11.37 1.64
CA ASP A 77 -9.55 -12.53 1.96
C ASP A 77 -9.48 -12.87 3.46
N LEU A 78 -8.29 -12.79 4.06
CA LEU A 78 -8.08 -13.04 5.49
C LEU A 78 -8.58 -11.90 6.40
N GLU A 79 -8.81 -10.72 5.85
CA GLU A 79 -9.42 -9.57 6.52
C GLU A 79 -10.96 -9.58 6.39
N ASN A 80 -11.55 -10.71 6.01
CA ASN A 80 -12.97 -10.88 5.71
C ASN A 80 -13.45 -9.88 4.64
N ASP A 81 -12.68 -9.74 3.57
CA ASP A 81 -12.99 -8.90 2.41
C ASP A 81 -13.23 -7.42 2.76
N THR A 82 -12.54 -6.91 3.78
CA THR A 82 -12.65 -5.49 4.16
C THR A 82 -11.30 -4.92 4.55
N VAL A 83 -10.75 -4.02 3.73
CA VAL A 83 -9.52 -3.27 4.05
C VAL A 83 -9.80 -1.78 4.04
N TYR A 84 -9.05 -1.03 4.84
CA TYR A 84 -9.14 0.44 4.82
C TYR A 84 -7.92 1.02 4.12
N VAL A 85 -8.11 2.10 3.39
CA VAL A 85 -7.03 2.76 2.68
C VAL A 85 -6.99 4.23 3.01
N HIS A 86 -5.79 4.76 3.18
CA HIS A 86 -5.56 6.18 3.33
C HIS A 86 -4.83 6.73 2.11
N LEU A 87 -5.50 7.67 1.41
CA LEU A 87 -4.99 8.38 0.26
C LEU A 87 -4.48 9.76 0.70
N ASN A 88 -3.17 9.99 0.62
CA ASN A 88 -2.60 11.31 0.89
C ASN A 88 -2.84 12.27 -0.28
N LYS A 89 -3.89 13.08 -0.17
CA LYS A 89 -4.31 14.01 -1.23
C LYS A 89 -3.47 15.28 -1.31
N SER A 90 -2.77 15.67 -0.24
CA SER A 90 -2.03 16.94 -0.21
C SER A 90 -0.70 16.90 -0.96
N GLY A 91 -0.19 15.71 -1.31
CA GLY A 91 1.07 15.55 -2.02
C GLY A 91 0.98 15.61 -3.53
N LEU A 92 -0.22 15.70 -4.12
CA LEU A 92 -0.39 15.56 -5.57
C LEU A 92 -0.59 16.93 -6.24
N SER A 93 0.39 17.33 -7.07
CA SER A 93 0.31 18.54 -7.86
C SER A 93 -0.78 18.44 -8.95
N LYS A 94 -1.23 19.57 -9.49
CA LYS A 94 -2.21 19.58 -10.61
C LYS A 94 -1.69 18.85 -11.84
N ASP A 95 -0.41 19.01 -12.16
CA ASP A 95 0.21 18.38 -13.33
C ASP A 95 0.36 16.87 -13.12
N SER A 96 0.83 16.46 -11.94
CA SER A 96 0.90 15.04 -11.56
C SER A 96 -0.49 14.39 -11.59
N PHE A 97 -1.53 15.09 -11.10
CA PHE A 97 -2.91 14.61 -11.16
C PHE A 97 -3.39 14.43 -12.60
N LYS A 98 -3.09 15.38 -13.49
CA LYS A 98 -3.44 15.30 -14.91
C LYS A 98 -2.76 14.10 -15.59
N HIS A 99 -1.44 13.96 -15.41
CA HIS A 99 -0.68 12.84 -15.98
C HIS A 99 -1.15 11.48 -15.49
N LEU A 100 -1.49 11.38 -14.20
CA LEU A 100 -2.08 10.17 -13.64
C LEU A 100 -3.40 9.84 -14.36
N LEU A 101 -4.31 10.80 -14.49
CA LEU A 101 -5.61 10.56 -15.14
C LEU A 101 -5.48 10.17 -16.61
N GLU A 102 -4.47 10.68 -17.32
CA GLU A 102 -4.16 10.30 -18.71
C GLU A 102 -3.63 8.86 -18.82
N SER A 103 -3.04 8.35 -17.75
CA SER A 103 -2.49 6.98 -17.68
C SER A 103 -3.54 5.92 -17.30
N LEU A 104 -4.75 6.35 -16.90
CA LEU A 104 -5.83 5.47 -16.45
C LEU A 104 -6.88 5.24 -17.53
N LYS A 105 -7.55 4.08 -17.46
CA LYS A 105 -8.77 3.85 -18.26
C LYS A 105 -9.86 4.82 -17.85
N ARG A 106 -10.84 5.04 -18.74
CA ARG A 106 -11.93 6.01 -18.52
C ARG A 106 -12.68 5.82 -17.19
N GLU A 107 -12.93 4.57 -16.80
CA GLU A 107 -13.65 4.24 -15.56
C GLU A 107 -12.80 4.45 -14.31
N GLU A 108 -11.56 3.98 -14.32
CA GLU A 108 -10.55 4.21 -13.28
C GLU A 108 -10.32 5.72 -13.06
N ALA A 109 -10.15 6.49 -14.14
CA ALA A 109 -9.99 7.93 -14.10
C ALA A 109 -11.23 8.64 -13.54
N ARG A 110 -12.43 8.12 -13.78
CA ARG A 110 -13.68 8.66 -13.20
C ARG A 110 -13.71 8.41 -11.69
N LEU A 111 -13.38 7.20 -11.27
CA LEU A 111 -13.30 6.85 -9.86
C LEU A 111 -12.24 7.69 -9.13
N PHE A 112 -11.03 7.79 -9.69
CA PHE A 112 -9.94 8.56 -9.09
C PHE A 112 -10.31 10.04 -8.89
N ARG A 113 -10.97 10.66 -9.88
CA ARG A 113 -11.53 12.02 -9.72
C ARG A 113 -12.53 12.11 -8.57
N LYS A 114 -13.44 11.13 -8.43
CA LYS A 114 -14.41 11.08 -7.33
C LYS A 114 -13.73 10.92 -5.97
N LEU A 115 -12.67 10.12 -5.89
CA LEU A 115 -11.88 10.00 -4.67
C LEU A 115 -11.28 11.35 -4.29
N PHE A 116 -10.69 12.09 -5.24
CA PHE A 116 -10.04 13.37 -4.96
C PHE A 116 -10.98 14.57 -4.79
N SER A 117 -12.27 14.46 -5.16
CA SER A 117 -13.24 15.54 -4.92
C SER A 117 -13.67 15.66 -3.45
N ILE A 118 -13.48 14.61 -2.65
CA ILE A 118 -13.80 14.59 -1.23
C ILE A 118 -12.53 14.94 -0.44
N LYS A 119 -12.61 15.83 0.57
CA LYS A 119 -11.42 16.20 1.37
C LYS A 119 -10.93 15.07 2.29
N LYS A 120 -11.83 14.25 2.83
CA LYS A 120 -11.48 13.10 3.69
C LYS A 120 -10.65 12.07 2.91
N GLY A 121 -9.61 11.51 3.54
CA GLY A 121 -8.64 10.63 2.88
C GLY A 121 -8.79 9.13 3.14
N ILE A 122 -9.73 8.71 3.99
CA ILE A 122 -9.88 7.31 4.42
C ILE A 122 -11.09 6.67 3.77
N TYR A 123 -10.88 5.55 3.12
CA TYR A 123 -11.89 4.80 2.40
C TYR A 123 -11.92 3.36 2.90
N LYS A 124 -13.12 2.81 2.95
CA LYS A 124 -13.36 1.39 3.10
C LYS A 124 -13.40 0.75 1.72
N VAL A 125 -12.71 -0.36 1.58
CA VAL A 125 -12.63 -1.17 0.37
C VAL A 125 -13.20 -2.53 0.71
N ASP A 126 -14.33 -2.85 0.11
CA ASP A 126 -15.09 -4.10 0.25
C ASP A 126 -15.28 -4.80 -1.11
N ASP A 127 -14.47 -4.42 -2.09
CA ASP A 127 -14.54 -4.84 -3.48
C ASP A 127 -13.12 -5.15 -3.97
N GLU A 128 -12.88 -6.40 -4.36
CA GLU A 128 -11.55 -6.86 -4.77
C GLU A 128 -11.04 -6.08 -6.00
N GLU A 129 -11.93 -5.70 -6.93
CA GLU A 129 -11.56 -4.90 -8.10
C GLU A 129 -11.01 -3.51 -7.69
N ALA A 130 -11.60 -2.89 -6.67
CA ALA A 130 -11.12 -1.64 -6.08
C ALA A 130 -9.78 -1.79 -5.37
N LEU A 131 -9.60 -2.87 -4.61
CA LEU A 131 -8.29 -3.19 -4.01
C LEU A 131 -7.22 -3.35 -5.10
N ASN A 132 -7.51 -4.18 -6.10
CA ASN A 132 -6.62 -4.46 -7.21
C ASN A 132 -6.20 -3.18 -7.93
N PHE A 133 -7.13 -2.25 -8.16
CA PHE A 133 -6.84 -0.95 -8.73
C PHE A 133 -5.87 -0.13 -7.88
N LEU A 134 -6.10 -0.01 -6.57
CA LEU A 134 -5.22 0.77 -5.68
C LEU A 134 -3.82 0.16 -5.55
N VAL A 135 -3.74 -1.18 -5.50
CA VAL A 135 -2.46 -1.89 -5.52
C VAL A 135 -1.73 -1.65 -6.84
N HIS A 136 -2.46 -1.70 -7.96
CA HIS A 136 -1.90 -1.42 -9.28
C HIS A 136 -1.36 0.00 -9.40
N LEU A 137 -2.03 1.00 -8.82
CA LEU A 137 -1.51 2.36 -8.76
C LEU A 137 -0.16 2.43 -8.03
N SER A 138 -0.02 1.68 -6.94
CA SER A 138 1.20 1.65 -6.14
C SER A 138 2.33 0.87 -6.84
N VAL A 139 2.01 -0.29 -7.42
CA VAL A 139 2.96 -1.15 -8.16
C VAL A 139 3.53 -0.45 -9.39
N ASN A 140 2.73 0.37 -10.07
CA ASN A 140 3.20 1.15 -11.23
C ASN A 140 3.71 2.54 -10.86
N GLU A 141 3.81 2.85 -9.56
CA GLU A 141 4.31 4.14 -9.06
C GLU A 141 3.51 5.35 -9.58
N LEU A 142 2.23 5.13 -9.95
CA LEU A 142 1.34 6.21 -10.37
C LEU A 142 0.84 6.98 -9.15
N TYR A 143 0.51 6.26 -8.08
CA TYR A 143 0.07 6.84 -6.82
C TYR A 143 0.17 5.84 -5.68
N PHE A 144 0.82 6.21 -4.58
CA PHE A 144 0.98 5.35 -3.42
C PHE A 144 -0.20 5.46 -2.45
N THR A 145 -0.64 4.29 -1.99
CA THR A 145 -1.72 4.13 -1.03
C THR A 145 -1.17 3.51 0.25
N ASN A 146 -1.65 3.96 1.42
CA ASN A 146 -1.42 3.25 2.68
C ASN A 146 -2.60 2.31 2.90
N PHE A 147 -2.33 1.01 2.95
CA PHE A 147 -3.31 -0.04 3.19
C PHE A 147 -3.28 -0.42 4.66
N LEU A 148 -4.40 -0.25 5.34
CA LEU A 148 -4.57 -0.55 6.75
C LEU A 148 -5.36 -1.84 6.89
N PHE A 149 -4.76 -2.81 7.58
CA PHE A 149 -5.34 -4.10 7.88
C PHE A 149 -5.59 -4.22 9.39
N PRO A 150 -6.79 -3.86 9.88
CA PRO A 150 -7.10 -3.79 11.30
C PRO A 150 -6.91 -5.10 12.06
N SER A 151 -7.29 -6.24 11.50
CA SER A 151 -7.22 -7.54 12.17
C SER A 151 -5.78 -8.02 12.36
N PHE A 152 -4.84 -7.54 11.52
CA PHE A 152 -3.40 -7.76 11.70
C PHE A 152 -2.70 -6.63 12.46
N GLU A 153 -3.40 -5.54 12.81
CA GLU A 153 -2.78 -4.30 13.31
C GLU A 153 -1.61 -3.81 12.44
N THR A 154 -1.72 -4.00 11.12
CA THR A 154 -0.62 -3.80 10.17
C THR A 154 -0.98 -2.76 9.12
N VAL A 155 -0.01 -1.94 8.73
CA VAL A 155 -0.10 -1.01 7.60
C VAL A 155 0.95 -1.40 6.57
N ILE A 156 0.53 -1.55 5.32
CA ILE A 156 1.43 -1.73 4.17
C ILE A 156 1.38 -0.47 3.33
N LEU A 157 2.55 0.05 2.97
CA LEU A 157 2.67 1.32 2.25
C LEU A 157 3.14 1.05 0.81
N GLY A 158 2.42 1.62 -0.16
CA GLY A 158 2.95 1.72 -1.52
C GLY A 158 4.25 2.52 -1.52
N ASN A 159 5.24 2.07 -2.29
CA ASN A 159 6.54 2.70 -2.37
C ASN A 159 7.23 2.39 -3.71
N TYR A 160 8.29 3.14 -4.00
CA TYR A 160 9.10 2.98 -5.21
C TYR A 160 9.79 1.60 -5.26
N ASP A 161 10.13 1.20 -6.49
CA ASP A 161 10.93 0.02 -6.83
C ASP A 161 10.37 -1.29 -6.24
N LEU A 162 9.05 -1.34 -6.04
CA LEU A 162 8.36 -2.46 -5.38
C LEU A 162 8.90 -2.79 -3.98
N SER A 163 9.43 -1.79 -3.26
CA SER A 163 9.95 -1.94 -1.90
C SER A 163 8.95 -1.46 -0.85
N PHE A 164 7.86 -2.19 -0.63
CA PHE A 164 6.70 -1.75 0.16
C PHE A 164 6.95 -1.90 1.67
N PRO A 165 7.01 -0.81 2.45
CA PRO A 165 7.15 -0.91 3.89
C PRO A 165 5.94 -1.60 4.53
N VAL A 166 6.20 -2.46 5.52
CA VAL A 166 5.22 -3.23 6.29
C VAL A 166 5.42 -2.91 7.76
N TYR A 167 4.48 -2.18 8.35
CA TYR A 167 4.56 -1.72 9.74
C TYR A 167 3.46 -2.37 10.56
N SER A 168 3.85 -3.12 11.59
CA SER A 168 2.92 -3.82 12.46
C SER A 168 3.12 -3.45 13.93
N LYS A 169 2.01 -3.38 14.65
CA LYS A 169 2.01 -3.21 16.11
C LYS A 169 2.25 -4.51 16.87
N THR A 170 1.94 -5.66 16.25
CA THR A 170 2.02 -6.97 16.90
C THR A 170 2.93 -7.93 16.12
N MET A 171 3.67 -8.76 16.85
CA MET A 171 4.48 -9.81 16.26
C MET A 171 3.62 -10.80 15.48
N ILE A 172 2.44 -11.15 16.01
CA ILE A 172 1.50 -12.10 15.38
C ILE A 172 1.01 -11.56 14.03
N GLY A 173 0.56 -10.30 13.98
CA GLY A 173 0.12 -9.67 12.74
C GLY A 173 1.24 -9.57 11.70
N PHE A 174 2.45 -9.22 12.15
CA PHE A 174 3.63 -9.15 11.30
C PHE A 174 3.99 -10.51 10.71
N GLN A 175 4.03 -11.55 11.54
CA GLN A 175 4.40 -12.91 11.12
C GLN A 175 3.37 -13.50 10.14
N ARG A 176 2.07 -13.25 10.35
CA ARG A 176 1.04 -13.65 9.39
C ARG A 176 1.21 -12.94 8.04
N CYS A 177 1.47 -11.63 8.05
CA CYS A 177 1.74 -10.91 6.81
C CYS A 177 2.99 -11.47 6.11
N LYS A 178 4.06 -11.74 6.87
CA LYS A 178 5.30 -12.34 6.37
C LYS A 178 5.05 -13.68 5.67
N GLU A 179 4.29 -14.57 6.29
CA GLU A 179 3.98 -15.89 5.71
C GLU A 179 3.29 -15.75 4.34
N ILE A 180 2.32 -14.85 4.22
CA ILE A 180 1.59 -14.60 2.96
C ILE A 180 2.51 -13.97 1.91
N ILE A 181 3.35 -13.02 2.31
CA ILE A 181 4.35 -12.39 1.45
C ILE A 181 5.30 -13.46 0.86
N GLU A 182 5.82 -14.34 1.71
CA GLU A 182 6.76 -15.40 1.32
C GLU A 182 6.10 -16.47 0.44
N GLN A 183 4.85 -16.83 0.71
CA GLN A 183 4.06 -17.74 -0.14
C GLN A 183 3.89 -17.22 -1.57
N ASN A 184 3.87 -15.89 -1.76
CA ASN A 184 3.77 -15.25 -3.07
C ASN A 184 5.15 -15.00 -3.73
N GLY A 185 6.22 -15.57 -3.16
CA GLY A 185 7.57 -15.49 -3.71
C GLY A 185 8.18 -14.09 -3.61
N LEU A 186 7.80 -13.34 -2.59
CA LEU A 186 8.41 -12.09 -2.16
C LEU A 186 9.16 -12.32 -0.83
N PHE A 187 9.91 -11.32 -0.38
CA PHE A 187 10.64 -11.36 0.87
C PHE A 187 10.21 -10.20 1.77
N ILE A 188 10.42 -10.34 3.08
CA ILE A 188 10.34 -9.23 4.02
C ILE A 188 11.71 -9.00 4.66
N ARG A 189 12.32 -7.86 4.36
CA ARG A 189 13.61 -7.45 4.95
C ARG A 189 13.35 -6.67 6.22
N MET A 190 14.01 -7.02 7.32
CA MET A 190 13.85 -6.27 8.57
C MET A 190 14.44 -4.87 8.43
N TYR A 191 13.75 -3.87 8.98
CA TYR A 191 14.26 -2.49 8.96
C TYR A 191 15.23 -2.28 10.12
N GLY A 192 16.50 -2.00 9.81
CA GLY A 192 17.53 -1.67 10.80
C GLY A 192 18.54 -2.78 11.12
N GLU A 193 18.71 -3.78 10.25
CA GLU A 193 19.84 -4.71 10.26
C GLU A 193 20.81 -4.43 9.10
#